data_AF-A0A914QQU2-F1
#
_entry.id   AF-A0A914QQU2-F1
#
_cell.length_a   1.000
_cell.length_b   1.000
_cell.length_c   1.000
_cell.angle_alpha   90.00
_cell.angle_beta   90.00
_cell.angle_gamma   90.00
#
_symmetry.space_group_name_H-M   'P 1'
#
loop_
_entity.id
_entity.type
_entity.pdbx_description
1 polymer ?
#
loop_
_entity_poly.entity_id
_entity_poly.type
_entity_poly.pdbx_seq_one_letter_code
_entity_poly.pdbx_strand_id
1 'polypeptide(L)'
;MQRTLKCGTTSKIEDENQTRVENAAARLRMQMRRNTETKLCAAAFEIDDNGDYGGPLNFICTNCGAKHFENVKVSNKGLTFSGCCQHEAIKFKIPDYPEDIKKNFDLTEFRKDIQPIYNVHSFGSFNADVVNLGVKRPEPYAFVVHGQVYYHIYTCLENEPEQPKSHGQLYIANPEEAVQNGIGVFNRLNPDIVKNVSTILSEINVQAKLFKCFMNK
;
A
#
# COMPACT_ATOMS: atom_id res chain seq x y z
N MET A 1 -38.00 54.46 40.30
CA MET A 1 -38.61 53.67 39.20
C MET A 1 -37.49 52.86 38.53
N GLN A 2 -37.20 51.65 39.03
CA GLN A 2 -36.16 50.77 38.47
C GLN A 2 -36.77 49.93 37.35
N ARG A 3 -36.24 50.04 36.12
CA ARG A 3 -36.61 49.19 34.99
C ARG A 3 -35.76 47.92 35.03
N THR A 4 -36.40 46.79 35.29
CA THR A 4 -35.82 45.45 35.13
C THR A 4 -35.72 45.09 33.65
N LEU A 5 -34.51 44.77 33.18
CA LEU A 5 -34.24 44.23 31.85
C LEU A 5 -34.64 42.74 31.82
N LYS A 6 -35.42 42.35 30.79
CA LYS A 6 -35.99 41.02 30.61
C LYS A 6 -34.91 39.97 30.29
N CYS A 7 -34.73 39.01 31.20
CA CYS A 7 -33.97 37.77 31.04
C CYS A 7 -34.77 36.72 30.26
N GLY A 8 -35.02 36.95 28.95
CA GLY A 8 -35.84 36.03 28.14
C GLY A 8 -35.25 35.65 26.77
N THR A 9 -34.20 36.34 26.33
CA THR A 9 -33.65 36.18 24.96
C THR A 9 -32.41 35.28 24.94
N THR A 10 -31.68 35.18 26.05
CA THR A 10 -30.45 34.39 26.16
C THR A 10 -30.71 32.88 26.15
N SER A 11 -31.73 32.41 26.88
CA SER A 11 -32.05 30.97 26.93
C SER A 11 -32.45 30.39 25.56
N LYS A 12 -33.23 31.13 24.75
CA LYS A 12 -33.61 30.67 23.40
C LYS A 12 -32.41 30.55 22.45
N ILE A 13 -31.46 31.47 22.55
CA ILE A 13 -30.24 31.46 21.72
C ILE A 13 -29.32 30.32 22.16
N GLU A 14 -29.25 30.04 23.46
CA GLU A 14 -28.50 28.90 24.02
C GLU A 14 -29.10 27.56 23.57
N ASP A 15 -30.43 27.43 23.61
CA ASP A 15 -31.15 26.23 23.15
C ASP A 15 -30.98 25.99 21.63
N GLU A 16 -31.01 27.05 20.82
CA GLU A 16 -30.76 26.96 19.38
C GLU A 16 -29.30 26.58 19.07
N ASN A 17 -28.34 27.13 19.82
CA ASN A 17 -26.93 26.77 19.66
C ASN A 17 -26.64 25.33 20.09
N GLN A 18 -27.26 24.87 21.17
CA GLN A 18 -27.19 23.48 21.63
C GLN A 18 -27.73 22.52 20.57
N THR A 19 -28.89 22.85 20.00
CA THR A 19 -29.51 22.08 18.91
C THR A 19 -28.62 22.03 17.66
N ARG A 20 -27.92 23.13 17.33
CA ARG A 20 -26.96 23.16 16.20
C ARG A 20 -25.75 22.28 16.44
N VAL A 21 -25.20 22.28 17.65
CA VAL A 21 -24.05 21.44 18.04
C VAL A 21 -24.43 19.97 18.01
N GLU A 22 -25.61 19.61 18.51
CA GLU A 22 -26.11 18.23 18.49
C GLU A 22 -26.36 17.72 17.06
N ASN A 23 -26.93 18.55 16.19
CA ASN A 23 -27.09 18.24 14.78
C ASN A 23 -25.75 18.08 14.05
N ALA A 24 -24.75 18.91 14.38
CA ALA A 24 -23.40 18.76 13.84
C ALA A 24 -22.73 17.47 14.31
N ALA A 25 -22.88 17.13 15.60
CA ALA A 25 -22.37 15.88 16.17
C ALA A 25 -23.07 14.65 15.57
N ALA A 26 -24.39 14.71 15.32
CA ALA A 26 -25.14 13.66 14.66
C ALA A 26 -24.67 13.44 13.22
N ARG A 27 -24.44 14.52 12.46
CA ARG A 27 -23.85 14.46 11.12
C ARG A 27 -22.46 13.86 11.13
N LEU A 28 -21.61 14.26 12.09
CA LEU A 28 -20.26 13.71 12.24
C LEU A 28 -20.30 12.21 12.58
N ARG A 29 -21.21 11.78 13.47
CA ARG A 29 -21.43 10.36 13.81
C ARG A 29 -21.91 9.55 12.60
N MET A 30 -22.80 10.12 11.79
CA MET A 30 -23.29 9.48 10.56
C MET A 30 -22.20 9.38 9.50
N GLN A 31 -21.35 10.42 9.37
CA GLN A 31 -20.19 10.42 8.49
C GLN A 31 -19.11 9.44 8.97
N MET A 32 -18.87 9.36 10.27
CA MET A 32 -18.00 8.36 10.89
C MET A 32 -18.54 6.95 10.63
N ARG A 33 -19.83 6.68 10.86
CA ARG A 33 -20.47 5.39 10.55
C ARG A 33 -20.33 5.00 9.08
N ARG A 34 -20.61 5.92 8.15
CA ARG A 34 -20.37 5.69 6.72
C ARG A 34 -18.91 5.37 6.46
N ASN A 35 -17.97 6.11 7.04
CA ASN A 35 -16.54 5.84 6.93
C ASN A 35 -16.15 4.49 7.56
N THR A 36 -16.80 4.02 8.62
CA THR A 36 -16.57 2.70 9.22
C THR A 36 -17.11 1.60 8.32
N GLU A 37 -18.29 1.80 7.70
CA GLU A 37 -18.84 0.92 6.67
C GLU A 37 -17.95 0.90 5.41
N THR A 38 -17.37 2.05 5.02
CA THR A 38 -16.36 2.12 3.94
C THR A 38 -14.97 1.60 4.36
N LYS A 39 -14.72 1.31 5.65
CA LYS A 39 -13.43 0.80 6.14
C LYS A 39 -13.32 -0.72 6.14
N LEU A 40 -14.34 -1.42 5.65
CA LEU A 40 -14.22 -2.79 5.21
C LEU A 40 -14.18 -2.88 3.68
N CYS A 41 -13.54 -1.93 2.98
CA CYS A 41 -13.35 -2.03 1.52
C CYS A 41 -12.68 -3.35 1.08
N ALA A 42 -11.97 -4.07 1.94
CA ALA A 42 -11.47 -5.42 1.62
C ALA A 42 -12.55 -6.52 1.76
N ALA A 43 -13.56 -6.33 2.61
CA ALA A 43 -14.64 -7.31 2.85
C ALA A 43 -16.00 -6.93 2.21
N ALA A 44 -16.10 -5.74 1.60
CA ALA A 44 -17.29 -5.23 0.93
C ALA A 44 -17.27 -5.43 -0.60
N PHE A 45 -16.34 -6.25 -1.11
CA PHE A 45 -16.52 -6.81 -2.45
C PHE A 45 -17.52 -7.96 -2.30
N GLU A 46 -18.77 -7.74 -2.73
CA GLU A 46 -19.68 -8.85 -2.99
C GLU A 46 -19.02 -9.73 -4.05
N ILE A 47 -18.55 -10.89 -3.62
CA ILE A 47 -18.01 -11.92 -4.50
C ILE A 47 -19.23 -12.49 -5.23
N ASP A 48 -19.26 -12.38 -6.56
CA ASP A 48 -20.31 -13.05 -7.32
C ASP A 48 -20.21 -14.58 -7.16
N ASP A 49 -21.26 -15.32 -7.53
CA ASP A 49 -21.29 -16.78 -7.36
C ASP A 49 -20.14 -17.51 -8.12
N ASN A 50 -19.38 -16.80 -8.96
CA ASN A 50 -18.24 -17.31 -9.73
C ASN A 50 -16.87 -16.96 -9.12
N GLY A 51 -16.80 -16.17 -8.05
CA GLY A 51 -15.54 -15.77 -7.44
C GLY A 51 -14.83 -14.62 -8.14
N ASP A 52 -15.51 -13.87 -9.03
CA ASP A 52 -14.89 -12.80 -9.80
C ASP A 52 -14.98 -11.44 -9.07
N TYR A 53 -13.85 -10.73 -8.98
CA TYR A 53 -13.72 -9.48 -8.24
C TYR A 53 -14.10 -8.30 -9.14
N GLY A 54 -15.39 -8.08 -9.35
CA GLY A 54 -15.89 -6.87 -10.03
C GLY A 54 -15.89 -6.93 -11.56
N GLY A 55 -15.90 -8.14 -12.13
CA GLY A 55 -16.02 -8.38 -13.57
C GLY A 55 -14.76 -8.03 -14.37
N PRO A 56 -14.86 -7.76 -15.68
CA PRO A 56 -13.69 -7.50 -16.51
C PRO A 56 -12.98 -6.17 -16.17
N LEU A 57 -11.65 -6.20 -16.09
CA LEU A 57 -10.79 -5.02 -15.91
C LEU A 57 -10.61 -4.24 -17.24
N ASN A 58 -11.71 -3.73 -17.80
CA ASN A 58 -11.75 -3.12 -19.14
C ASN A 58 -12.22 -1.66 -19.17
N PHE A 59 -12.59 -1.06 -18.03
CA PHE A 59 -12.99 0.35 -17.98
C PHE A 59 -11.76 1.24 -17.91
N ILE A 60 -11.56 2.06 -18.94
CA ILE A 60 -10.38 2.93 -19.06
C ILE A 60 -10.72 4.32 -18.50
N CYS A 61 -9.93 4.78 -17.54
CA CYS A 61 -10.01 6.13 -17.02
C CYS A 61 -9.74 7.16 -18.14
N THR A 62 -10.66 8.09 -18.37
CA THR A 62 -10.50 9.11 -19.43
C THR A 62 -9.32 10.05 -19.19
N ASN A 63 -8.86 10.14 -17.95
CA ASN A 63 -7.90 11.15 -17.52
C ASN A 63 -6.46 10.64 -17.55
N CYS A 64 -6.24 9.38 -17.17
CA CYS A 64 -4.90 8.79 -17.07
C CYS A 64 -4.73 7.46 -17.80
N GLY A 65 -5.80 6.91 -18.39
CA GLY A 65 -5.75 5.64 -19.12
C GLY A 65 -5.65 4.38 -18.25
N ALA A 66 -5.69 4.51 -16.91
CA ALA A 66 -5.68 3.35 -16.02
C ALA A 66 -6.95 2.49 -16.21
N LYS A 67 -6.78 1.15 -16.14
CA LYS A 67 -7.89 0.20 -16.24
C LYS A 67 -8.50 -0.06 -14.87
N HIS A 68 -9.83 -0.12 -14.81
CA HIS A 68 -10.62 -0.33 -13.59
C HIS A 68 -11.71 -1.36 -13.83
N PHE A 69 -12.18 -1.94 -12.72
CA PHE A 69 -13.40 -2.73 -12.65
C PHE A 69 -14.62 -1.83 -12.64
N GLU A 70 -15.76 -2.35 -13.11
CA GLU A 70 -17.00 -1.58 -13.22
C GLU A 70 -17.51 -1.09 -11.86
N ASN A 71 -17.41 -1.95 -10.84
CA ASN A 71 -17.90 -1.69 -9.50
C ASN A 71 -17.17 -0.54 -8.77
N VAL A 72 -16.01 -0.10 -9.25
CA VAL A 72 -15.26 1.05 -8.71
C VAL A 72 -15.75 2.38 -9.31
N LYS A 73 -16.65 2.33 -10.30
CA LYS A 73 -17.20 3.52 -10.95
C LYS A 73 -18.12 4.29 -10.02
N VAL A 74 -17.91 5.60 -9.94
CA VAL A 74 -18.81 6.51 -9.23
C VAL A 74 -19.89 7.00 -10.21
N SER A 75 -21.16 6.74 -9.89
CA SER A 75 -22.33 7.00 -10.77
C SER A 75 -22.34 8.39 -11.41
N ASN A 76 -21.92 9.43 -10.67
CA ASN A 76 -21.95 10.83 -11.11
C ASN A 76 -20.62 11.34 -11.69
N LYS A 77 -19.62 10.48 -11.93
CA LYS A 77 -18.26 10.87 -12.36
C LYS A 77 -17.84 10.26 -13.69
N GLY A 78 -18.76 9.62 -14.42
CA GLY A 78 -18.47 9.03 -15.73
C GLY A 78 -17.37 7.96 -15.64
N LEU A 79 -16.39 8.00 -16.54
CA LEU A 79 -15.21 7.12 -16.56
C LEU A 79 -13.98 7.79 -15.92
N THR A 80 -14.20 8.51 -14.82
CA THR A 80 -13.12 9.06 -13.99
C THR A 80 -13.11 8.33 -12.65
N PHE A 81 -11.91 8.03 -12.15
CA PHE A 81 -11.75 7.20 -10.96
C PHE A 81 -10.90 7.88 -9.91
N SER A 82 -11.27 7.69 -8.64
CA SER A 82 -10.52 8.21 -7.51
C SER A 82 -9.24 7.40 -7.27
N GLY A 83 -9.31 6.07 -7.49
CA GLY A 83 -8.23 5.12 -7.21
C GLY A 83 -7.01 5.19 -8.14
N CYS A 84 -7.06 5.96 -9.24
CA CYS A 84 -5.90 6.16 -10.11
C CYS A 84 -5.38 7.60 -10.03
N CYS A 85 -6.09 8.58 -10.57
CA CYS A 85 -5.67 9.98 -10.65
C CYS A 85 -6.47 10.91 -9.73
N GLN A 86 -7.25 10.35 -8.81
CA GLN A 86 -8.17 11.11 -7.97
C GLN A 86 -9.07 12.06 -8.76
N HIS A 87 -9.70 11.56 -9.85
CA HIS A 87 -10.45 12.39 -10.80
C HIS A 87 -9.65 13.62 -11.27
N GLU A 88 -8.48 13.40 -11.90
CA GLU A 88 -7.59 14.45 -12.43
C GLU A 88 -6.81 15.28 -11.39
N ALA A 89 -7.05 15.13 -10.09
CA ALA A 89 -6.33 15.88 -9.06
C ALA A 89 -4.84 15.50 -8.98
N ILE A 90 -4.48 14.27 -9.35
CA ILE A 90 -3.09 13.79 -9.35
C ILE A 90 -2.66 13.46 -10.78
N LYS A 91 -1.59 14.11 -11.22
CA LYS A 91 -0.91 13.80 -12.49
C LYS A 91 0.25 12.83 -12.22
N PHE A 92 0.05 11.57 -12.56
CA PHE A 92 1.12 10.58 -12.56
C PHE A 92 1.85 10.60 -13.90
N LYS A 93 3.16 10.85 -13.88
CA LYS A 93 4.03 10.53 -15.01
C LYS A 93 4.54 9.12 -14.75
N ILE A 94 4.04 8.13 -15.49
CA ILE A 94 4.58 6.78 -15.44
C ILE A 94 6.03 6.89 -15.94
N PRO A 95 7.04 6.62 -15.09
CA PRO A 95 8.42 6.66 -15.53
C PRO A 95 8.63 5.56 -16.56
N ASP A 96 9.45 5.85 -17.57
CA ASP A 96 9.89 4.79 -18.46
C ASP A 96 10.76 3.82 -17.66
N TYR A 97 10.42 2.53 -17.69
CA TYR A 97 11.16 1.53 -16.94
C TYR A 97 12.47 1.20 -17.67
N PRO A 98 13.55 0.85 -16.96
CA PRO A 98 14.78 0.38 -17.59
C PRO A 98 14.52 -0.82 -18.50
N GLU A 99 15.14 -0.85 -19.68
CA GLU A 99 14.95 -1.92 -20.67
C GLU A 99 15.22 -3.30 -20.09
N ASP A 100 16.18 -3.43 -19.18
CA ASP A 100 16.50 -4.71 -18.56
C ASP A 100 15.40 -5.19 -17.60
N ILE A 101 14.70 -4.28 -16.90
CA ILE A 101 13.49 -4.63 -16.13
C ILE A 101 12.37 -5.05 -17.08
N LYS A 102 12.18 -4.36 -18.22
CA LYS A 102 11.16 -4.73 -19.20
C LYS A 102 11.39 -6.14 -19.74
N LYS A 103 12.64 -6.50 -20.08
CA LYS A 103 13.00 -7.86 -20.50
C LYS A 103 12.70 -8.90 -19.41
N ASN A 104 12.90 -8.57 -18.13
CA ASN A 104 12.55 -9.49 -17.05
C ASN A 104 11.05 -9.80 -17.04
N PHE A 105 10.17 -8.86 -17.38
CA PHE A 105 8.72 -9.14 -17.47
C PHE A 105 8.34 -10.19 -18.52
N ASP A 106 9.19 -10.45 -19.51
CA ASP A 106 8.97 -11.54 -20.48
C ASP A 106 9.29 -12.91 -19.89
N LEU A 107 10.13 -12.98 -18.86
CA LEU A 107 10.50 -14.20 -18.16
C LEU A 107 9.37 -14.67 -17.25
N THR A 108 8.94 -15.92 -17.46
CA THR A 108 7.90 -16.54 -16.62
C THR A 108 8.30 -16.66 -15.15
N GLU A 109 9.58 -16.93 -14.88
CA GLU A 109 10.13 -17.00 -13.52
C GLU A 109 10.04 -15.66 -12.80
N PHE A 110 10.40 -14.56 -13.48
CA PHE A 110 10.27 -13.22 -12.91
C PHE A 110 8.82 -12.89 -12.57
N ARG A 111 7.87 -13.18 -13.47
CA ARG A 111 6.45 -12.94 -13.21
C ARG A 111 5.91 -13.75 -12.04
N LYS A 112 6.35 -15.01 -11.90
CA LYS A 112 5.93 -15.91 -10.80
C LYS A 112 6.51 -15.48 -9.45
N ASP A 113 7.76 -15.01 -9.44
CA ASP A 113 8.48 -14.69 -8.21
C ASP A 113 8.71 -13.19 -7.99
N ILE A 114 7.92 -12.33 -8.64
CA ILE A 114 8.06 -10.86 -8.53
C ILE A 114 7.96 -10.38 -7.07
N GLN A 115 7.09 -11.01 -6.27
CA GLN A 115 6.89 -10.64 -4.87
C GLN A 115 8.08 -11.05 -3.99
N PRO A 116 8.56 -12.30 -4.00
CA PRO A 116 9.81 -12.65 -3.31
C PRO A 116 11.01 -11.82 -3.78
N ILE A 117 11.15 -11.56 -5.08
CA ILE A 117 12.20 -10.68 -5.62
C ILE A 117 12.09 -9.29 -5.02
N TYR A 118 10.89 -8.70 -4.96
CA TYR A 118 10.67 -7.41 -4.31
C TYR A 118 11.04 -7.44 -2.83
N ASN A 119 10.66 -8.50 -2.10
CA ASN A 119 10.94 -8.64 -0.67
C ASN A 119 12.45 -8.72 -0.39
N VAL A 120 13.23 -9.43 -1.22
CA VAL A 120 14.70 -9.46 -1.11
C VAL A 120 15.30 -8.05 -1.16
N HIS A 121 14.70 -7.15 -1.93
CA HIS A 121 15.22 -5.81 -2.17
C HIS A 121 14.56 -4.71 -1.32
N SER A 122 13.65 -5.08 -0.40
CA SER A 122 12.91 -4.11 0.40
C SER A 122 13.79 -3.49 1.50
N PHE A 123 13.62 -2.20 1.78
CA PHE A 123 14.32 -1.53 2.89
C PHE A 123 13.64 -1.72 4.25
N GLY A 124 12.42 -2.23 4.22
CA GLY A 124 11.64 -2.53 5.41
C GLY A 124 10.79 -3.76 5.21
N SER A 125 10.45 -4.41 6.31
CA SER A 125 9.49 -5.49 6.36
C SER A 125 8.45 -5.19 7.44
N PHE A 126 7.27 -5.73 7.21
CA PHE A 126 6.20 -5.78 8.18
C PHE A 126 6.14 -7.22 8.67
N ASN A 127 6.40 -7.43 9.95
CA ASN A 127 6.29 -8.73 10.57
C ASN A 127 5.13 -8.70 11.56
N ALA A 128 4.28 -9.71 11.49
CA ALA A 128 3.13 -9.83 12.36
C ALA A 128 2.81 -11.30 12.58
N ASP A 129 2.18 -11.59 13.71
CA ASP A 129 1.57 -12.90 13.95
C ASP A 129 0.33 -13.01 13.09
N VAL A 130 0.53 -13.61 11.91
CA VAL A 130 -0.52 -13.82 10.93
C VAL A 130 -1.30 -15.08 11.30
N VAL A 131 -2.59 -14.92 11.57
CA VAL A 131 -3.50 -16.06 11.70
C VAL A 131 -3.85 -16.52 10.30
N ASN A 132 -3.40 -17.73 9.97
CA ASN A 132 -3.85 -18.41 8.76
C ASN A 132 -5.32 -18.81 8.97
N LEU A 133 -6.23 -18.14 8.26
CA LEU A 133 -7.66 -18.43 8.33
C LEU A 133 -8.05 -19.76 7.68
N GLY A 134 -7.09 -20.51 7.12
CA GLY A 134 -7.32 -21.80 6.46
C GLY A 134 -8.13 -21.69 5.16
N VAL A 135 -8.31 -20.48 4.64
CA VAL A 135 -9.09 -20.21 3.44
C VAL A 135 -8.28 -20.68 2.23
N LYS A 136 -8.68 -21.84 1.68
CA LYS A 136 -8.12 -22.44 0.45
C LYS A 136 -8.93 -22.08 -0.80
N ARG A 137 -9.62 -20.93 -0.81
CA ARG A 137 -10.45 -20.50 -1.92
C ARG A 137 -9.64 -19.61 -2.88
N PRO A 138 -10.02 -19.50 -4.17
CA PRO A 138 -9.35 -18.67 -5.17
C PRO A 138 -9.57 -17.15 -4.95
N GLU A 139 -9.62 -16.74 -3.69
CA GLU A 139 -9.87 -15.38 -3.25
C GLU A 139 -8.52 -14.64 -3.06
N PRO A 140 -8.46 -13.29 -3.17
CA PRO A 140 -7.30 -12.48 -2.88
C PRO A 140 -6.82 -12.84 -1.49
N TYR A 141 -5.51 -13.02 -1.39
CA TYR A 141 -4.84 -13.38 -0.15
C TYR A 141 -5.23 -12.40 0.97
N ALA A 142 -6.14 -12.85 1.84
CA ALA A 142 -6.60 -12.11 3.01
C ALA A 142 -6.01 -12.77 4.24
N PHE A 143 -5.35 -11.98 5.07
CA PHE A 143 -4.75 -12.44 6.30
C PHE A 143 -5.14 -11.52 7.45
N VAL A 144 -5.38 -12.11 8.62
CA VAL A 144 -5.71 -11.35 9.83
C VAL A 144 -4.49 -11.33 10.72
N VAL A 145 -4.07 -10.13 11.08
CA VAL A 145 -3.05 -9.92 12.10
C VAL A 145 -3.75 -9.88 13.45
N HIS A 146 -3.41 -10.81 14.33
CA HIS A 146 -3.80 -10.73 15.74
C HIS A 146 -2.62 -10.21 16.55
N GLY A 147 -2.84 -9.16 17.35
CA GLY A 147 -1.83 -8.62 18.25
C GLY A 147 -1.06 -7.44 17.65
N GLN A 148 0.26 -7.41 17.86
CA GLN A 148 1.12 -6.30 17.49
C GLN A 148 1.73 -6.49 16.12
N VAL A 149 1.87 -5.37 15.41
CA VAL A 149 2.64 -5.27 14.18
C VAL A 149 4.03 -4.76 14.52
N TYR A 150 5.05 -5.46 14.04
CA TYR A 150 6.43 -5.01 14.09
C TYR A 150 6.85 -4.48 12.73
N TYR A 151 7.14 -3.18 12.68
CA TYR A 151 7.82 -2.58 11.53
C TYR A 151 9.32 -2.74 11.72
N HIS A 152 9.94 -3.55 10.86
CA HIS A 152 11.38 -3.68 10.83
C HIS A 152 11.94 -2.82 9.70
N ILE A 153 12.73 -1.81 10.05
CA ILE A 153 13.50 -1.04 9.07
C ILE A 153 14.91 -1.61 9.08
N TYR A 154 15.34 -2.13 7.94
CA TYR A 154 16.69 -2.66 7.81
C TYR A 154 17.66 -1.48 7.72
N THR A 155 18.40 -1.27 8.81
CA THR A 155 19.36 -0.17 8.91
C THR A 155 20.58 -0.46 8.04
N CYS A 156 21.40 0.57 7.79
CA CYS A 156 22.68 0.40 7.12
C CYS A 156 23.75 -0.24 8.02
N LEU A 157 23.43 -0.60 9.26
CA LEU A 157 24.38 -1.18 10.18
C LEU A 157 24.61 -2.64 9.82
N GLU A 158 25.85 -3.09 9.97
CA GLU A 158 26.20 -4.50 9.86
C GLU A 158 25.45 -5.28 10.95
N ASN A 159 25.03 -6.50 10.61
CA ASN A 159 24.48 -7.41 11.60
C ASN A 159 25.58 -7.90 12.54
N GLU A 160 25.18 -8.56 13.62
CA GLU A 160 26.08 -9.39 14.42
C GLU A 160 26.91 -10.31 13.49
N PRO A 161 28.18 -10.62 13.82
CA PRO A 161 29.13 -11.29 12.92
C PRO A 161 28.64 -12.59 12.28
N GLU A 162 27.68 -13.27 12.92
CA GLU A 162 27.15 -14.57 12.52
C GLU A 162 25.83 -14.48 11.73
N GLN A 163 25.24 -13.29 11.61
CA GLN A 163 23.95 -13.10 10.94
C GLN A 163 24.14 -12.66 9.47
N PRO A 164 23.59 -13.40 8.50
CA PRO A 164 23.69 -13.02 7.10
C PRO A 164 22.98 -11.68 6.86
N LYS A 165 23.53 -10.87 5.96
CA LYS A 165 22.88 -9.62 5.52
C LYS A 165 21.56 -9.96 4.83
N SER A 166 20.50 -9.19 5.07
CA SER A 166 19.20 -9.43 4.42
C SER A 166 18.52 -8.12 4.02
N HIS A 167 17.58 -8.20 3.08
CA HIS A 167 16.74 -7.06 2.68
C HIS A 167 17.58 -5.83 2.31
N GLY A 168 17.32 -4.67 2.90
CA GLY A 168 18.05 -3.42 2.67
C GLY A 168 19.56 -3.51 2.92
N GLN A 169 20.03 -4.45 3.75
CA GLN A 169 21.47 -4.64 4.00
C GLN A 169 22.19 -5.29 2.81
N LEU A 170 21.46 -5.91 1.87
CA LEU A 170 22.08 -6.48 0.68
C LEU A 170 22.71 -5.42 -0.22
N TYR A 171 22.30 -4.15 -0.11
CA TYR A 171 22.92 -3.04 -0.84
C TYR A 171 24.32 -2.68 -0.33
N ILE A 172 24.69 -3.14 0.87
CA ILE A 172 26.00 -2.93 1.52
C ILE A 172 26.95 -4.08 1.18
N ALA A 173 26.39 -5.28 0.98
CA ALA A 173 27.13 -6.47 0.61
C ALA A 173 27.81 -6.32 -0.75
N ASN A 174 28.91 -7.05 -0.96
CA ASN A 174 29.46 -7.21 -2.29
C ASN A 174 28.42 -7.89 -3.21
N PRO A 175 28.42 -7.63 -4.52
CA PRO A 175 27.37 -8.14 -5.42
C PRO A 175 27.16 -9.66 -5.36
N GLU A 176 28.23 -10.43 -5.18
CA GLU A 176 28.17 -11.90 -5.07
C GLU A 176 27.55 -12.34 -3.75
N GLU A 177 27.96 -11.71 -2.64
CA GLU A 177 27.40 -11.94 -1.31
C GLU A 177 25.91 -11.54 -1.25
N ALA A 178 25.54 -10.42 -1.88
CA ALA A 178 24.17 -9.93 -1.96
C ALA A 178 23.23 -10.96 -2.62
N VAL A 179 23.68 -11.55 -3.73
CA VAL A 179 22.93 -12.56 -4.47
C VAL A 179 22.83 -13.85 -3.65
N GLN A 180 23.94 -14.32 -3.07
CA GLN A 180 23.94 -15.52 -2.23
C GLN A 180 23.01 -15.39 -1.03
N ASN A 181 23.09 -14.28 -0.30
CA ASN A 181 22.22 -14.01 0.84
C ASN A 181 20.76 -13.84 0.41
N GLY A 182 20.50 -13.15 -0.72
CA GLY A 182 19.14 -12.98 -1.25
C GLY A 182 18.48 -14.30 -1.62
N ILE A 183 19.20 -15.21 -2.27
CA ILE A 183 18.72 -16.57 -2.58
C ILE A 183 18.58 -17.39 -1.30
N GLY A 184 19.48 -17.24 -0.33
CA GLY A 184 19.39 -17.94 0.95
C GLY A 184 18.12 -17.61 1.74
N VAL A 185 17.55 -16.41 1.56
CA VAL A 185 16.24 -16.05 2.13
C VAL A 185 15.08 -16.72 1.38
N PHE A 186 15.20 -16.87 0.05
CA PHE A 186 14.18 -17.50 -0.79
C PHE A 186 14.83 -18.50 -1.75
N ASN A 187 15.04 -19.75 -1.29
CA ASN A 187 15.78 -20.82 -2.00
C ASN A 187 15.29 -21.18 -3.42
N ARG A 188 14.19 -20.59 -3.88
CA ARG A 188 13.59 -20.83 -5.21
C ARG A 188 13.89 -19.73 -6.24
N LEU A 189 14.57 -18.65 -5.86
CA LEU A 189 14.81 -17.52 -6.75
C LEU A 189 15.93 -17.81 -7.76
N ASN A 190 15.71 -17.39 -9.01
CA ASN A 190 16.73 -17.43 -10.04
C ASN A 190 17.86 -16.41 -9.71
N PRO A 191 19.12 -16.85 -9.54
CA PRO A 191 20.24 -15.98 -9.20
C PRO A 191 20.48 -14.83 -10.17
N ASP A 192 20.31 -15.09 -11.47
CA ASP A 192 20.58 -14.10 -12.52
C ASP A 192 19.55 -12.98 -12.50
N ILE A 193 18.29 -13.32 -12.23
CA ILE A 193 17.20 -12.36 -12.07
C ILE A 193 17.45 -11.49 -10.83
N VAL A 194 17.80 -12.11 -9.69
CA VAL A 194 18.12 -11.37 -8.46
C VAL A 194 19.29 -10.42 -8.70
N LYS A 195 20.37 -10.89 -9.33
CA LYS A 195 21.55 -10.09 -9.66
C LYS A 195 21.22 -8.92 -10.59
N ASN A 196 20.42 -9.15 -11.63
CA ASN A 196 20.00 -8.12 -12.57
C ASN A 196 19.18 -7.03 -11.86
N VAL A 197 18.17 -7.41 -11.07
CA VAL A 197 17.34 -6.46 -10.31
C VAL A 197 18.17 -5.70 -9.28
N SER A 198 19.06 -6.38 -8.55
CA SER A 198 19.99 -5.76 -7.59
C SER A 198 20.85 -4.69 -8.26
N THR A 199 21.38 -4.98 -9.44
CA THR A 199 22.23 -4.06 -10.22
C THR A 199 21.45 -2.80 -10.57
N ILE A 200 20.28 -2.95 -11.19
CA ILE A 200 19.42 -1.86 -11.64
C ILE A 200 18.95 -0.99 -10.47
N LEU A 201 18.51 -1.61 -9.37
CA LEU A 201 18.09 -0.89 -8.18
C LEU A 201 19.25 -0.09 -7.59
N SER A 202 20.47 -0.64 -7.59
CA SER A 202 21.63 0.09 -7.08
C SER A 202 22.04 1.30 -7.94
N GLU A 203 21.72 1.28 -9.23
CA GLU A 203 22.00 2.37 -10.17
C GLU A 203 20.95 3.47 -10.15
N ILE A 204 19.68 3.14 -9.88
CA ILE A 204 18.56 4.08 -10.02
C ILE A 204 18.03 4.53 -8.67
N ASN A 205 17.94 3.62 -7.68
CA ASN A 205 17.34 3.90 -6.40
C ASN A 205 18.27 4.76 -5.53
N VAL A 206 17.82 5.96 -5.17
CA VAL A 206 18.61 6.89 -4.35
C VAL A 206 18.95 6.32 -2.98
N GLN A 207 18.05 5.51 -2.39
CA GLN A 207 18.27 4.87 -1.09
C GLN A 207 19.31 3.77 -1.18
N ALA A 208 19.29 2.96 -2.24
CA ALA A 208 20.31 1.95 -2.48
C ALA A 208 21.71 2.58 -2.61
N LYS A 209 21.81 3.72 -3.28
CA LYS A 209 23.06 4.50 -3.37
C LYS A 209 23.53 4.99 -2.00
N LEU A 210 22.61 5.52 -1.18
CA LEU A 210 22.95 6.00 0.15
C LEU A 210 23.49 4.86 1.02
N PHE A 211 22.85 3.69 1.02
CA PHE A 211 23.31 2.50 1.75
C PHE A 211 24.73 2.10 1.34
N LYS A 212 25.06 2.11 0.04
CA LYS A 212 26.43 1.88 -0.45
C LYS A 212 27.44 2.91 0.06
N CYS A 213 27.05 4.19 0.09
CA CYS A 213 27.95 5.27 0.52
C CYS A 213 28.30 5.23 2.01
N PHE A 214 27.48 4.59 2.86
CA PHE A 214 27.79 4.48 4.29
C PHE A 214 29.05 3.64 4.59
N MET A 215 29.45 2.75 3.67
CA MET A 215 30.64 1.89 3.83
C MET A 215 31.93 2.48 3.29
N ASN A 216 31.86 3.54 2.47
CA ASN A 216 33.04 4.17 1.86
C ASN A 216 33.63 5.30 2.74
N LYS A 217 33.44 5.23 4.06
CA LYS A 217 33.99 6.19 5.03
C LYS A 217 35.04 5.54 5.91
#